data_AF-A0A537H8E4-F1
#
_entry.id   AF-A0A537H8E4-F1
#
_cell.length_a   1.000
_cell.length_b   1.000
_cell.length_c   1.000
_cell.angle_alpha   90.00
_cell.angle_beta   90.00
_cell.angle_gamma   90.00
#
_symmetry.space_group_name_H-M   'P 1'
#
loop_
_entity.id
_entity.type
_entity.pdbx_description
1 polymer ?
#
loop_
_entity_poly.entity_id
_entity_poly.type
_entity_poly.pdbx_seq_one_letter_code
_entity_poly.pdbx_strand_id
1 'polypeptide(L)'
;KLGSKKSPSKLTSADIVTLASAMKNYEDFVSPDPTSLSPLGADLLATGIKKELGISDEDVQNGSAFVATLQRKPATYSGFPFIIEVGIASGKQIETQGKILLFRFANKIPLLFDEASDVSWKVVDQIDWRGYRVIPGETPLAVFVHVCSTKIPYKTVGKEFIADRPEVEHEILNAIREASRNLRIYLSRREHLAQEKKRVDVFEKYLPKVAQFSTKLSKAKKEPDIKPLLKGLIKYGAEENEEGKEGSE
;
A
#
# COMPACT_ATOMS: atom_id res chain seq x y z
N LYS A 1 29.33 6.40 -36.39
CA LYS A 1 28.03 5.80 -36.75
C LYS A 1 28.29 4.45 -37.39
N LEU A 2 27.75 3.35 -36.86
CA LEU A 2 27.82 2.05 -37.53
C LEU A 2 27.11 2.17 -38.89
N GLY A 3 27.75 1.71 -39.97
CA GLY A 3 27.11 1.64 -41.28
C GLY A 3 26.01 0.58 -41.29
N SER A 4 24.83 0.91 -41.80
CA SER A 4 23.64 0.03 -41.81
C SER A 4 23.84 -1.30 -42.57
N LYS A 5 24.86 -1.40 -43.42
CA LYS A 5 25.18 -2.59 -44.23
C LYS A 5 26.29 -3.46 -43.64
N LYS A 6 26.84 -3.13 -42.47
CA LYS A 6 27.92 -3.90 -41.86
C LYS A 6 27.37 -5.23 -41.32
N SER A 7 28.00 -6.35 -41.66
CA SER A 7 27.56 -7.68 -41.20
C SER A 7 27.78 -7.84 -39.69
N PRO A 8 26.82 -8.40 -38.92
CA PRO A 8 26.95 -8.60 -37.48
C PRO A 8 28.18 -9.41 -37.06
N SER A 9 28.58 -10.39 -37.87
CA SER A 9 29.75 -11.23 -37.58
C SER A 9 31.09 -10.51 -37.75
N LYS A 10 31.11 -9.35 -38.42
CA LYS A 10 32.32 -8.55 -38.69
C LYS A 10 32.41 -7.30 -37.79
N LEU A 11 31.64 -7.25 -36.71
CA LEU A 11 31.69 -6.14 -35.76
C LEU A 11 32.97 -6.20 -34.95
N THR A 12 33.68 -5.07 -34.87
CA THR A 12 34.84 -4.93 -33.99
C THR A 12 34.40 -4.69 -32.55
N SER A 13 35.28 -4.90 -31.58
CA SER A 13 34.99 -4.64 -30.16
C SER A 13 34.52 -3.19 -29.92
N ALA A 14 35.10 -2.22 -30.64
CA ALA A 14 34.69 -0.81 -30.57
C ALA A 14 33.27 -0.58 -31.11
N ASP A 15 32.90 -1.27 -32.20
CA ASP A 15 31.54 -1.21 -32.74
C ASP A 15 30.52 -1.78 -31.74
N ILE A 16 30.85 -2.88 -31.06
CA ILE A 16 29.98 -3.52 -30.06
C ILE A 16 29.73 -2.59 -28.88
N VAL A 17 30.77 -1.92 -28.36
CA VAL A 17 30.62 -0.94 -27.27
C VAL A 17 29.75 0.23 -27.71
N THR A 18 29.95 0.72 -28.93
CA THR A 18 29.14 1.80 -29.50
C THR A 18 27.67 1.40 -29.61
N LEU A 19 27.39 0.18 -30.08
CA LEU A 19 26.03 -0.35 -30.19
C LEU A 19 25.39 -0.54 -28.81
N ALA A 20 26.10 -1.13 -27.85
CA ALA A 20 25.60 -1.36 -26.50
C ALA A 20 25.30 -0.03 -25.78
N SER A 21 26.13 0.99 -25.97
CA SER A 21 25.88 2.34 -25.43
C SER A 21 24.66 2.98 -26.11
N ALA A 22 24.52 2.84 -27.43
CA ALA A 22 23.37 3.36 -28.16
C ALA A 22 22.06 2.67 -27.72
N MET A 23 22.09 1.36 -27.49
CA MET A 23 20.95 0.61 -26.95
C MET A 23 20.61 1.06 -25.53
N LYS A 24 21.58 1.29 -24.64
CA LYS A 24 21.28 1.75 -23.28
C LYS A 24 20.62 3.14 -23.22
N ASN A 25 20.97 4.01 -24.17
CA ASN A 25 20.50 5.40 -24.19
C ASN A 25 19.23 5.60 -25.03
N TYR A 26 18.68 4.53 -25.61
CA TYR A 26 17.47 4.61 -26.42
C TYR A 26 16.23 4.49 -25.52
N GLU A 27 15.38 5.51 -25.51
CA GLU A 27 14.23 5.61 -24.61
C GLU A 27 12.94 5.01 -25.21
N ASP A 28 12.83 4.96 -26.54
CA ASP A 28 11.62 4.55 -27.25
C ASP A 28 11.50 3.01 -27.41
N PHE A 29 12.03 2.24 -26.46
CA PHE A 29 11.78 0.79 -26.46
C PHE A 29 10.34 0.49 -26.04
N VAL A 30 9.73 -0.46 -26.74
CA VAL A 30 8.47 -1.04 -26.32
C VAL A 30 8.72 -1.90 -25.08
N SER A 31 7.80 -1.84 -24.11
CA SER A 31 7.82 -2.75 -22.96
C SER A 31 7.84 -4.21 -23.43
N PRO A 32 8.62 -5.08 -22.78
CA PRO A 32 8.73 -6.48 -23.16
C PRO A 32 7.41 -7.22 -22.92
N ASP A 33 7.22 -8.31 -23.65
CA ASP A 33 6.07 -9.17 -23.48
C ASP A 33 6.12 -9.90 -22.12
N PRO A 34 5.10 -9.74 -21.25
CA PRO A 34 5.03 -10.43 -19.97
C PRO A 34 4.75 -11.93 -20.07
N THR A 35 4.45 -12.49 -21.24
CA THR A 35 4.08 -13.90 -21.41
C THR A 35 5.16 -14.87 -20.88
N SER A 36 6.41 -14.41 -20.80
CA SER A 36 7.52 -15.17 -20.21
C SER A 36 7.49 -15.24 -18.66
N LEU A 37 6.64 -14.46 -18.00
CA LEU A 37 6.54 -14.34 -16.56
C LEU A 37 5.29 -15.04 -16.02
N SER A 38 5.38 -15.54 -14.79
CA SER A 38 4.27 -16.16 -14.08
C SER A 38 4.07 -15.44 -12.73
N PRO A 39 3.44 -14.25 -12.74
CA PRO A 39 3.07 -13.55 -11.51
C PRO A 39 2.08 -14.38 -10.66
N LEU A 40 1.91 -14.02 -9.39
CA LEU A 40 0.96 -14.72 -8.52
C LEU A 40 -0.49 -14.30 -8.82
N GLY A 41 -0.69 -13.03 -9.14
CA GLY A 41 -2.00 -12.40 -9.28
C GLY A 41 -2.44 -11.69 -8.01
N ALA A 42 -3.12 -10.55 -8.17
CA ALA A 42 -3.58 -9.72 -7.06
C ALA A 42 -4.56 -10.45 -6.11
N ASP A 43 -5.46 -11.28 -6.66
CA ASP A 43 -6.49 -11.98 -5.89
C ASP A 43 -5.90 -13.12 -5.05
N LEU A 44 -5.00 -13.91 -5.64
CA LEU A 44 -4.30 -14.98 -4.94
C LEU A 44 -3.38 -14.42 -3.88
N LEU A 45 -2.69 -13.29 -4.16
CA LEU A 45 -1.89 -12.59 -3.17
C LEU A 45 -2.77 -12.09 -2.00
N ALA A 46 -3.95 -11.53 -2.27
CA ALA A 46 -4.85 -11.05 -1.23
C ALA A 46 -5.35 -12.20 -0.35
N THR A 47 -5.71 -13.32 -0.96
CA THR A 47 -6.14 -14.54 -0.27
C THR A 47 -5.02 -15.11 0.61
N GLY A 48 -3.79 -15.14 0.09
CA GLY A 48 -2.62 -15.59 0.84
C GLY A 48 -2.33 -14.70 2.06
N ILE A 49 -2.37 -13.38 1.88
CA ILE A 49 -2.15 -12.41 2.97
C ILE A 49 -3.21 -12.56 4.06
N LYS A 50 -4.48 -12.66 3.69
CA LYS A 50 -5.59 -12.87 4.64
C LYS A 50 -5.37 -14.13 5.47
N LYS A 51 -5.02 -15.23 4.82
CA LYS A 51 -4.78 -16.51 5.49
C LYS A 51 -3.58 -16.45 6.43
N GLU A 52 -2.46 -15.89 5.99
CA GLU A 52 -1.22 -15.82 6.77
C GLU A 52 -1.38 -14.94 8.01
N LEU A 53 -2.07 -13.81 7.88
CA LEU A 53 -2.28 -12.87 8.98
C LEU A 53 -3.53 -13.17 9.82
N GLY A 54 -4.27 -14.25 9.51
CA GLY A 54 -5.51 -14.61 10.21
C GLY A 54 -6.63 -13.58 10.06
N ILE A 55 -6.64 -12.82 8.96
CA ILE A 55 -7.66 -11.81 8.66
C ILE A 55 -8.82 -12.48 7.93
N SER A 56 -10.01 -12.43 8.51
CA SER A 56 -11.22 -12.99 7.88
C SER A 56 -11.87 -11.98 6.94
N ASP A 57 -12.68 -12.42 5.98
CA ASP A 57 -13.42 -11.51 5.10
C ASP A 57 -14.39 -10.62 5.89
N GLU A 58 -14.91 -11.13 7.01
CA GLU A 58 -15.73 -10.38 7.96
C GLU A 58 -14.96 -9.22 8.61
N ASP A 59 -13.66 -9.38 8.86
CA ASP A 59 -12.83 -8.32 9.45
C ASP A 59 -12.64 -7.15 8.47
N VAL A 60 -12.51 -7.47 7.19
CA VAL A 60 -12.42 -6.46 6.13
C VAL A 60 -13.74 -5.73 5.97
N GLN A 61 -14.87 -6.45 6.00
CA GLN A 61 -16.22 -5.86 5.89
C GLN A 61 -16.59 -5.00 7.10
N ASN A 62 -16.27 -5.47 8.31
CA ASN A 62 -16.49 -4.73 9.55
C ASN A 62 -15.51 -3.56 9.72
N GLY A 63 -14.53 -3.44 8.83
CA GLY A 63 -13.50 -2.41 8.87
C GLY A 63 -12.53 -2.55 10.05
N SER A 64 -12.40 -3.75 10.63
CA SER A 64 -11.40 -4.05 11.67
C SER A 64 -10.00 -4.30 11.06
N ALA A 65 -9.96 -4.76 9.81
CA ALA A 65 -8.76 -4.97 9.03
C ALA A 65 -8.89 -4.39 7.61
N PHE A 66 -7.75 -4.18 6.97
CA PHE A 66 -7.62 -3.69 5.60
C PHE A 66 -6.57 -4.53 4.89
N VAL A 67 -6.88 -4.94 3.66
CA VAL A 67 -5.95 -5.62 2.76
C VAL A 67 -6.11 -5.01 1.38
N ALA A 68 -5.02 -4.54 0.79
CA ALA A 68 -4.99 -4.10 -0.59
C ALA A 68 -3.80 -4.76 -1.30
N THR A 69 -4.05 -5.33 -2.47
CA THR A 69 -3.03 -5.90 -3.33
C THR A 69 -3.02 -5.18 -4.66
N LEU A 70 -1.84 -5.15 -5.28
CA LEU A 70 -1.61 -4.48 -6.54
C LEU A 70 -0.60 -5.29 -7.34
N GLN A 71 -0.91 -5.52 -8.61
CA GLN A 71 0.03 -6.02 -9.60
C GLN A 71 0.34 -4.90 -10.59
N ARG A 72 1.62 -4.55 -10.71
CA ARG A 72 2.07 -3.50 -11.62
C ARG A 72 2.18 -4.02 -13.05
N LYS A 73 2.29 -3.08 -13.99
CA LYS A 73 2.62 -3.40 -15.38
C LYS A 73 4.05 -3.95 -15.46
N PRO A 74 4.35 -4.78 -16.47
CA PRO A 74 5.70 -5.31 -16.66
C PRO A 74 6.69 -4.19 -16.96
N ALA A 75 7.83 -4.21 -16.28
CA ALA A 75 8.95 -3.30 -16.47
C ALA A 75 10.20 -4.07 -16.89
N THR A 76 11.27 -3.37 -17.27
CA THR A 76 12.55 -3.96 -17.65
C THR A 76 13.68 -3.45 -16.79
N TYR A 77 14.57 -4.35 -16.42
CA TYR A 77 15.86 -3.97 -15.86
C TYR A 77 16.95 -4.68 -16.66
N SER A 78 17.93 -3.95 -17.18
CA SER A 78 19.03 -4.53 -17.97
C SER A 78 18.58 -5.53 -19.08
N GLY A 79 17.42 -5.31 -19.68
CA GLY A 79 16.83 -6.18 -20.72
C GLY A 79 16.02 -7.39 -20.22
N PHE A 80 15.93 -7.62 -18.90
CA PHE A 80 15.10 -8.68 -18.33
C PHE A 80 13.73 -8.11 -17.92
N PRO A 81 12.62 -8.71 -18.39
CA PRO A 81 11.27 -8.32 -17.95
C PRO A 81 11.07 -8.70 -16.49
N PHE A 82 10.40 -7.85 -15.74
CA PHE A 82 9.97 -8.13 -14.37
C PHE A 82 8.60 -7.52 -14.08
N ILE A 83 7.88 -8.13 -13.14
CA ILE A 83 6.60 -7.66 -12.61
C ILE A 83 6.76 -7.57 -11.10
N ILE A 84 6.23 -6.49 -10.52
CA ILE A 84 6.15 -6.31 -9.07
C ILE A 84 4.70 -6.44 -8.64
N GLU A 85 4.50 -7.23 -7.60
CA GLU A 85 3.25 -7.34 -6.89
C GLU A 85 3.48 -6.89 -5.46
N VAL A 86 2.59 -6.03 -4.96
CA VAL A 86 2.64 -5.53 -3.59
C VAL A 86 1.33 -5.82 -2.90
N GLY A 87 1.41 -6.23 -1.64
CA GLY A 87 0.29 -6.30 -0.74
C GLY A 87 0.53 -5.45 0.48
N ILE A 88 -0.49 -4.74 0.95
CA ILE A 88 -0.46 -4.01 2.21
C ILE A 88 -1.63 -4.48 3.05
N ALA A 89 -1.35 -4.86 4.29
CA ALA A 89 -2.35 -5.23 5.26
C ALA A 89 -2.19 -4.42 6.55
N SER A 90 -3.31 -3.96 7.11
CA SER A 90 -3.35 -3.28 8.40
C SER A 90 -4.54 -3.79 9.21
N GLY A 91 -4.32 -4.16 10.46
CA GLY A 91 -5.37 -4.75 11.31
C GLY A 91 -4.86 -5.01 12.72
N LYS A 92 -5.75 -5.06 13.70
CA LYS A 92 -5.36 -5.28 15.11
C LYS A 92 -4.77 -6.66 15.37
N GLN A 93 -5.12 -7.62 14.52
CA GLN A 93 -4.64 -9.00 14.52
C GLN A 93 -3.14 -9.09 14.16
N ILE A 94 -2.61 -8.06 13.49
CA ILE A 94 -1.21 -8.04 13.06
C ILE A 94 -0.36 -7.61 14.25
N GLU A 95 0.46 -8.53 14.76
CA GLU A 95 1.41 -8.22 15.84
C GLU A 95 2.66 -7.55 15.28
N THR A 96 2.64 -6.21 15.22
CA THR A 96 3.84 -5.44 14.91
C THR A 96 4.64 -5.21 16.18
N GLN A 97 5.84 -5.79 16.28
CA GLN A 97 6.80 -5.56 17.38
C GLN A 97 7.42 -4.15 17.32
N GLY A 98 6.59 -3.10 17.27
CA GLY A 98 7.01 -1.71 17.13
C GLY A 98 7.52 -1.31 15.74
N LYS A 99 7.49 -2.21 14.75
CA LYS A 99 8.02 -2.00 13.39
C LYS A 99 7.03 -2.49 12.33
N ILE A 100 7.20 -2.01 11.11
CA ILE A 100 6.47 -2.52 9.94
C ILE A 100 6.98 -3.93 9.63
N LEU A 101 6.07 -4.88 9.46
CA LEU A 101 6.44 -6.24 9.04
C LEU A 101 6.62 -6.26 7.52
N LEU A 102 7.75 -6.77 7.05
CA LEU A 102 8.05 -6.88 5.62
C LEU A 102 8.18 -8.34 5.22
N PHE A 103 7.30 -8.80 4.35
CA PHE A 103 7.36 -10.11 3.73
C PHE A 103 7.86 -9.98 2.29
N ARG A 104 8.96 -10.66 1.98
CA ARG A 104 9.63 -10.56 0.69
C ARG A 104 9.54 -11.86 -0.07
N PHE A 105 9.24 -11.76 -1.36
CA PHE A 105 9.14 -12.89 -2.26
C PHE A 105 9.87 -12.60 -3.57
N ALA A 106 10.51 -13.63 -4.09
CA ALA A 106 11.24 -13.60 -5.35
C ALA A 106 10.87 -14.85 -6.14
N ASN A 107 10.22 -14.71 -7.30
CA ASN A 107 9.73 -15.83 -8.12
C ASN A 107 8.97 -16.90 -7.29
N LYS A 108 8.00 -16.48 -6.48
CA LYS A 108 7.19 -17.34 -5.57
C LYS A 108 7.97 -18.00 -4.43
N ILE A 109 9.24 -17.63 -4.20
CA ILE A 109 10.07 -18.14 -3.09
C ILE A 109 10.16 -17.05 -2.01
N PRO A 110 9.84 -17.35 -0.74
CA PRO A 110 10.00 -16.41 0.35
C PRO A 110 11.49 -16.17 0.68
N LEU A 111 11.85 -14.92 0.96
CA LEU A 111 13.18 -14.50 1.36
C LEU A 111 13.20 -14.20 2.86
N LEU A 112 13.85 -15.07 3.65
CA LEU A 112 13.79 -15.03 5.12
C LEU A 112 14.99 -14.32 5.78
N PHE A 113 16.15 -14.31 5.12
CA PHE A 113 17.39 -13.80 5.71
C PHE A 113 17.76 -12.43 5.15
N ASP A 114 18.59 -11.69 5.90
CA ASP A 114 19.18 -10.41 5.52
C ASP A 114 18.19 -9.34 5.02
N GLU A 115 17.07 -9.18 5.73
CA GLU A 115 16.04 -8.18 5.41
C GLU A 115 16.61 -6.76 5.27
N ALA A 116 17.50 -6.36 6.18
CA ALA A 116 18.06 -5.00 6.21
C ALA A 116 18.89 -4.64 4.96
N SER A 117 19.38 -5.63 4.22
CA SER A 117 20.19 -5.42 3.01
C SER A 117 19.37 -5.45 1.72
N ASP A 118 18.08 -5.76 1.79
CA ASP A 118 17.20 -5.89 0.64
C ASP A 118 16.74 -4.53 0.11
N VAL A 119 16.63 -4.40 -1.21
CA VAL A 119 16.06 -3.21 -1.85
C VAL A 119 14.62 -2.91 -1.36
N SER A 120 13.84 -3.94 -1.04
CA SER A 120 12.47 -3.79 -0.53
C SER A 120 12.46 -3.11 0.83
N TRP A 121 13.41 -3.46 1.71
CA TRP A 121 13.54 -2.83 3.03
C TRP A 121 13.99 -1.37 2.90
N LYS A 122 14.98 -1.12 2.05
CA LYS A 122 15.42 0.25 1.70
C LYS A 122 14.24 1.13 1.25
N VAL A 123 13.38 0.60 0.38
CA VAL A 123 12.20 1.33 -0.11
C VAL A 123 11.18 1.56 1.00
N VAL A 124 10.89 0.57 1.83
CA VAL A 124 9.95 0.71 2.96
C VAL A 124 10.43 1.75 3.96
N ASP A 125 11.73 1.81 4.24
CA ASP A 125 12.34 2.79 5.15
C ASP A 125 12.34 4.21 4.54
N GLN A 126 12.47 4.33 3.22
CA GLN A 126 12.44 5.61 2.52
C GLN A 126 11.05 6.28 2.51
N ILE A 127 9.97 5.52 2.66
CA ILE A 127 8.60 6.04 2.57
C ILE A 127 8.23 6.81 3.84
N ASP A 128 7.71 8.03 3.67
CA ASP A 128 7.08 8.77 4.77
C ASP A 128 5.68 8.21 5.07
N TRP A 129 5.63 7.24 5.98
CA TRP A 129 4.40 6.57 6.44
C TRP A 129 3.41 7.53 7.11
N ARG A 130 3.88 8.64 7.71
CA ARG A 130 3.00 9.62 8.35
C ARG A 130 2.08 10.29 7.34
N GLY A 131 2.57 10.52 6.12
CA GLY A 131 1.76 11.03 5.01
C GLY A 131 0.57 10.13 4.65
N TYR A 132 0.65 8.84 4.98
CA TYR A 132 -0.41 7.85 4.78
C TYR A 132 -1.23 7.56 6.04
N ARG A 133 -1.11 8.41 7.08
CA ARG A 133 -1.73 8.23 8.41
C ARG A 133 -1.28 6.96 9.14
N VAL A 134 -0.10 6.44 8.82
CA VAL A 134 0.49 5.30 9.52
C VAL A 134 1.57 5.81 10.46
N ILE A 135 1.44 5.47 11.74
CA ILE A 135 2.47 5.73 12.75
C ILE A 135 3.14 4.39 13.06
N PRO A 136 4.43 4.19 12.68
CA PRO A 136 5.14 2.97 12.99
C PRO A 136 5.10 2.66 14.49
N GLY A 137 4.71 1.43 14.82
CA GLY A 137 4.59 0.93 16.20
C GLY A 137 3.22 1.12 16.85
N GLU A 138 2.44 2.13 16.46
CA GLU A 138 1.04 2.27 16.91
C GLU A 138 0.05 1.63 15.94
N THR A 139 0.31 1.80 14.64
CA THR A 139 -0.54 1.25 13.58
C THR A 139 0.09 -0.04 13.07
N PRO A 140 -0.55 -1.19 13.28
CA PRO A 140 -0.05 -2.44 12.73
C PRO A 140 -0.10 -2.41 11.20
N LEU A 141 1.04 -2.68 10.58
CA LEU A 141 1.22 -2.67 9.13
C LEU A 141 2.11 -3.83 8.73
N ALA A 142 1.63 -4.62 7.79
CA ALA A 142 2.38 -5.64 7.07
C ALA A 142 2.44 -5.28 5.59
N VAL A 143 3.64 -5.32 5.01
CA VAL A 143 3.90 -5.06 3.60
C VAL A 143 4.45 -6.33 2.98
N PHE A 144 3.88 -6.73 1.85
CA PHE A 144 4.28 -7.88 1.06
C PHE A 144 4.83 -7.36 -0.26
N VAL A 145 6.04 -7.77 -0.63
CA VAL A 145 6.67 -7.40 -1.90
C VAL A 145 7.04 -8.68 -2.61
N HIS A 146 6.52 -8.88 -3.82
CA HIS A 146 6.86 -10.00 -4.68
C HIS A 146 7.46 -9.47 -5.99
N VAL A 147 8.68 -9.91 -6.28
CA VAL A 147 9.38 -9.63 -7.54
C VAL A 147 9.39 -10.89 -8.40
N CYS A 148 8.74 -10.82 -9.56
CA CYS A 148 8.75 -11.88 -10.56
C CYS A 148 9.59 -11.46 -11.76
N SER A 149 10.62 -12.23 -12.11
CA SER A 149 11.46 -11.97 -13.29
C SER A 149 12.13 -13.23 -13.81
N THR A 150 12.50 -13.23 -15.09
CA THR A 150 13.32 -14.29 -15.71
C THR A 150 14.69 -14.42 -15.06
N LYS A 151 15.25 -13.29 -14.61
CA LYS A 151 16.47 -13.23 -13.82
C LYS A 151 16.18 -12.33 -12.63
N ILE A 152 16.53 -12.77 -11.42
CA ILE A 152 16.42 -11.90 -10.24
C ILE A 152 17.81 -11.40 -9.89
N PRO A 153 18.01 -10.09 -9.68
CA PRO A 153 19.32 -9.54 -9.36
C PRO A 153 19.64 -9.80 -7.88
N TYR A 154 20.00 -11.03 -7.51
CA TYR A 154 20.48 -11.33 -6.17
C TYR A 154 21.87 -10.73 -5.92
N LYS A 155 22.14 -10.24 -4.70
CA LYS A 155 23.46 -9.72 -4.33
C LYS A 155 24.43 -10.83 -3.91
N THR A 156 23.92 -11.86 -3.21
CA THR A 156 24.69 -13.03 -2.76
C THR A 156 24.37 -14.28 -3.59
N VAL A 157 25.29 -15.25 -3.58
CA VAL A 157 25.09 -16.56 -4.24
C VAL A 157 23.96 -17.35 -3.59
N GLY A 158 23.74 -17.14 -2.28
CA GLY A 158 22.68 -17.77 -1.48
C GLY A 158 21.26 -17.34 -1.85
N LYS A 159 21.10 -16.29 -2.68
CA LYS A 159 19.80 -15.78 -3.14
C LYS A 159 18.88 -15.32 -2.00
N GLU A 160 19.45 -14.72 -0.96
CA GLU A 160 18.73 -14.35 0.26
C GLU A 160 18.04 -12.98 0.15
N PHE A 161 18.58 -12.08 -0.66
CA PHE A 161 18.02 -10.74 -0.83
C PHE A 161 18.31 -10.16 -2.21
N ILE A 162 17.46 -9.21 -2.60
CA ILE A 162 17.49 -8.56 -3.91
C ILE A 162 18.45 -7.36 -3.87
N ALA A 163 19.32 -7.27 -4.87
CA ALA A 163 20.28 -6.20 -5.02
C ALA A 163 19.62 -4.87 -5.38
N ASP A 164 20.28 -3.79 -4.97
CA ASP A 164 19.85 -2.43 -5.20
C ASP A 164 20.03 -2.04 -6.68
N ARG A 165 18.95 -2.19 -7.46
CA ARG A 165 18.87 -1.78 -8.87
C ARG A 165 17.86 -0.64 -8.97
N PRO A 166 18.23 0.52 -9.55
CA PRO A 166 17.36 1.69 -9.53
C PRO A 166 16.03 1.46 -10.26
N GLU A 167 16.01 0.65 -11.32
CA GLU A 167 14.80 0.32 -12.05
C GLU A 167 13.81 -0.50 -11.20
N VAL A 168 14.35 -1.45 -10.41
CA VAL A 168 13.56 -2.29 -9.51
C VAL A 168 13.12 -1.48 -8.28
N GLU A 169 14.03 -0.71 -7.68
CA GLU A 169 13.76 0.18 -6.54
C GLU A 169 12.62 1.15 -6.86
N HIS A 170 12.69 1.84 -8.00
CA HIS A 170 11.68 2.80 -8.41
C HIS A 170 10.31 2.16 -8.59
N GLU A 171 10.26 0.97 -9.19
CA GLU A 171 9.00 0.28 -9.44
C GLU A 171 8.39 -0.31 -8.16
N ILE A 172 9.22 -0.80 -7.21
CA ILE A 172 8.75 -1.21 -5.87
C ILE A 172 8.18 0.02 -5.14
N LEU A 173 8.90 1.15 -5.16
CA LEU A 173 8.47 2.38 -4.52
C LEU A 173 7.12 2.87 -5.06
N ASN A 174 6.94 2.83 -6.38
CA ASN A 174 5.67 3.22 -7.01
C ASN A 174 4.54 2.26 -6.62
N ALA A 175 4.80 0.95 -6.62
CA ALA A 175 3.82 -0.05 -6.24
C ALA A 175 3.35 0.12 -4.79
N ILE A 176 4.28 0.32 -3.85
CA ILE A 176 3.94 0.54 -2.43
C ILE A 176 3.18 1.86 -2.26
N ARG A 177 3.59 2.94 -2.94
CA ARG A 177 2.88 4.24 -2.88
C ARG A 177 1.44 4.13 -3.38
N GLU A 178 1.22 3.40 -4.45
CA GLU A 178 -0.11 3.17 -5.03
C GLU A 178 -1.01 2.39 -4.06
N ALA A 179 -0.53 1.28 -3.50
CA ALA A 179 -1.26 0.54 -2.47
C ALA A 179 -1.48 1.37 -1.18
N SER A 180 -0.51 2.20 -0.80
CA SER A 180 -0.59 3.05 0.40
C SER A 180 -1.62 4.17 0.27
N ARG A 181 -1.93 4.63 -0.96
CA ARG A 181 -3.03 5.58 -1.18
C ARG A 181 -4.38 4.98 -0.77
N ASN A 182 -4.61 3.71 -1.10
CA ASN A 182 -5.83 3.00 -0.70
C ASN A 182 -5.90 2.85 0.82
N LEU A 183 -4.77 2.52 1.45
CA LEU A 183 -4.66 2.47 2.92
C LEU A 183 -5.00 3.81 3.57
N ARG A 184 -4.48 4.92 3.03
CA ARG A 184 -4.74 6.28 3.54
C ARG A 184 -6.23 6.59 3.51
N ILE A 185 -6.94 6.23 2.43
CA ILE A 185 -8.39 6.44 2.32
C ILE A 185 -9.11 5.68 3.43
N TYR A 186 -8.79 4.39 3.60
CA TYR A 186 -9.37 3.55 4.65
C TYR A 186 -9.12 4.12 6.07
N LEU A 187 -7.87 4.48 6.39
CA LEU A 187 -7.52 5.05 7.69
C LEU A 187 -8.17 6.41 7.94
N SER A 188 -8.28 7.24 6.90
CA SER A 188 -8.96 8.55 7.00
C SER A 188 -10.44 8.39 7.33
N ARG A 189 -11.13 7.44 6.66
CA ARG A 189 -12.54 7.13 6.95
C ARG A 189 -12.71 6.65 8.39
N ARG A 190 -11.83 5.75 8.85
CA ARG A 190 -11.88 5.23 10.22
C ARG A 190 -11.63 6.31 11.27
N GLU A 191 -10.71 7.23 11.01
CA GLU A 191 -10.45 8.36 11.89
C GLU A 191 -11.64 9.32 11.96
N HIS A 192 -12.27 9.61 10.81
CA HIS A 192 -13.47 10.44 10.74
C HIS A 192 -14.59 9.86 11.61
N LEU A 193 -14.91 8.57 11.41
CA LEU A 193 -15.91 7.85 12.21
C LEU A 193 -15.61 7.89 13.71
N ALA A 194 -14.34 7.74 14.09
CA ALA A 194 -13.94 7.83 15.49
C ALA A 194 -14.11 9.25 16.07
N GLN A 195 -13.84 10.28 15.28
CA GLN A 195 -14.04 11.68 15.68
C GLN A 195 -15.53 12.03 15.81
N GLU A 196 -16.37 11.57 14.89
CA GLU A 196 -17.82 11.75 14.97
C GLU A 196 -18.42 11.07 16.18
N LYS A 197 -18.02 9.82 16.46
CA LYS A 197 -18.45 9.10 17.67
C LYS A 197 -18.06 9.86 18.93
N LYS A 198 -16.80 10.29 19.04
CA LYS A 198 -16.34 11.12 20.18
C LYS A 198 -17.14 12.42 20.30
N ARG A 199 -17.45 13.06 19.17
CA ARG A 199 -18.27 14.27 19.13
C ARG A 199 -19.65 13.99 19.73
N VAL A 200 -20.34 12.94 19.25
CA VAL A 200 -21.66 12.53 19.76
C VAL A 200 -21.59 12.20 21.26
N ASP A 201 -20.61 11.43 21.71
CA ASP A 201 -20.43 11.06 23.13
C ASP A 201 -20.25 12.30 24.02
N VAL A 202 -19.49 13.30 23.55
CA VAL A 202 -19.31 14.59 24.23
C VAL A 202 -20.64 15.33 24.31
N PHE A 203 -21.38 15.46 23.20
CA PHE A 203 -22.68 16.12 23.21
C PHE A 203 -23.67 15.41 24.15
N GLU A 204 -23.74 14.08 24.14
CA GLU A 204 -24.61 13.33 25.04
C GLU A 204 -24.32 13.62 26.52
N LYS A 205 -23.04 13.75 26.89
CA LYS A 205 -22.62 14.06 28.27
C LYS A 205 -22.92 15.49 28.70
N TYR A 206 -22.74 16.48 27.82
CA TYR A 206 -22.80 17.90 28.18
C TYR A 206 -24.14 18.57 27.86
N LEU A 207 -24.85 18.14 26.82
CA LEU A 207 -26.10 18.76 26.38
C LEU A 207 -27.20 18.78 27.47
N PRO A 208 -27.41 17.71 28.28
CA PRO A 208 -28.37 17.75 29.39
C PRO A 208 -27.97 18.78 30.46
N LYS A 209 -26.68 18.92 30.75
CA LYS A 209 -26.18 19.88 31.74
C LYS A 209 -26.38 21.31 31.26
N VAL A 210 -26.11 21.58 29.98
CA VAL A 210 -26.35 22.88 29.36
C VAL A 210 -27.83 23.24 29.43
N ALA A 211 -28.74 22.30 29.12
CA ALA A 211 -30.18 22.50 29.24
C ALA A 211 -30.60 22.86 30.68
N GLN A 212 -30.10 22.12 31.68
CA GLN A 212 -30.37 22.41 33.11
C GLN A 212 -29.86 23.79 33.53
N PHE A 213 -28.62 24.14 33.20
CA PHE A 213 -28.04 25.44 33.58
C PHE A 213 -28.76 26.60 32.88
N SER A 214 -29.10 26.45 31.61
CA SER A 214 -29.82 27.47 30.83
C SER A 214 -31.23 27.70 31.38
N THR A 215 -31.92 26.64 31.80
CA THR A 215 -33.26 26.71 32.42
C THR A 215 -33.19 27.41 33.78
N LYS A 216 -32.20 27.08 34.61
CA LYS A 216 -31.96 27.75 35.91
C LYS A 216 -31.66 29.24 35.73
N LEU A 217 -30.83 29.60 34.76
CA LEU A 217 -30.44 30.99 34.51
C LEU A 217 -31.61 31.84 33.97
N SER A 218 -32.38 31.28 33.02
CA SER A 218 -33.52 31.96 32.40
C SER A 218 -34.77 32.03 33.29
N LYS A 219 -34.75 31.37 34.47
CA LYS A 219 -35.91 31.19 35.36
C LYS A 219 -37.13 30.54 34.65
N ALA A 220 -36.90 29.86 33.54
CA ALA A 220 -37.95 29.15 32.81
C ALA A 220 -38.42 27.91 33.59
N LYS A 221 -39.70 27.56 33.49
CA LYS A 221 -40.30 26.43 34.24
C LYS A 221 -40.01 25.04 33.66
N LYS A 222 -39.60 24.94 32.39
CA LYS A 222 -39.44 23.67 31.68
C LYS A 222 -38.09 23.61 30.98
N GLU A 223 -37.44 22.47 31.10
CA GLU A 223 -36.19 22.19 30.38
C GLU A 223 -36.47 22.08 28.86
N PRO A 224 -35.60 22.64 28.00
CA PRO A 224 -35.71 22.50 26.56
C PRO A 224 -35.48 21.03 26.16
N ASP A 225 -36.24 20.55 25.17
CA ASP A 225 -36.11 19.17 24.69
C ASP A 225 -34.84 19.02 23.84
N ILE A 226 -33.93 18.17 24.32
CA ILE A 226 -32.63 17.89 23.72
C ILE A 226 -32.67 16.76 22.69
N LYS A 227 -33.74 15.96 22.68
CA LYS A 227 -33.90 14.82 21.76
C LYS A 227 -33.79 15.18 20.27
N PRO A 228 -34.40 16.27 19.76
CA PRO A 228 -34.27 16.63 18.35
C PRO A 228 -32.83 16.99 17.94
N LEU A 229 -32.04 17.59 18.84
CA LEU A 229 -30.64 17.93 18.57
C LEU A 229 -29.75 16.68 18.49
N LEU A 230 -29.97 15.72 19.39
CA LEU A 230 -29.28 14.43 19.34
C LEU A 230 -29.64 13.64 18.07
N LYS A 231 -30.91 13.68 17.66
CA LYS A 231 -31.39 13.00 16.45
C LYS A 231 -30.81 13.61 15.16
N GLY A 232 -30.64 14.93 15.12
CA GLY A 232 -29.99 15.64 14.00
C GLY A 232 -28.50 15.31 13.87
N LEU A 233 -27.79 15.18 14.99
CA LEU A 233 -26.38 14.78 15.03
C LEU A 233 -26.16 13.35 14.52
N ILE A 234 -27.05 12.41 14.86
CA ILE A 234 -26.98 11.02 14.41
C ILE A 234 -27.29 10.90 12.92
N LYS A 235 -28.23 11.69 12.38
CA LYS A 235 -28.63 11.64 10.97
C LYS A 235 -27.51 12.16 10.04
N TYR A 236 -26.83 13.24 10.43
CA TYR A 236 -25.71 13.79 9.66
C TYR A 236 -24.54 12.79 9.56
N GLY A 237 -24.23 12.08 10.65
CA GLY A 237 -23.22 11.02 10.64
C GLY A 237 -23.64 9.76 9.88
N ALA A 238 -24.93 9.55 9.57
CA ALA A 238 -25.41 8.43 8.78
C ALA A 238 -25.47 8.73 7.27
N GLU A 239 -25.77 9.98 6.89
CA GLU A 239 -25.85 10.42 5.49
C GLU A 239 -24.45 10.47 4.83
N GLU A 240 -23.39 10.89 5.54
CA GLU A 240 -22.00 10.80 5.04
C GLU A 240 -21.51 9.35 4.85
N ASN A 241 -22.15 8.37 5.52
CA ASN A 241 -21.79 6.95 5.39
C ASN A 241 -22.34 6.30 4.10
N GLU A 242 -23.37 6.88 3.47
CA GLU A 242 -23.95 6.37 2.22
C GLU A 242 -23.22 6.93 0.99
N GLU A 243 -22.86 8.21 0.98
CA GLU A 243 -22.10 8.84 -0.12
C GLU A 243 -20.69 8.22 -0.31
N GLY A 244 -20.10 7.65 0.75
CA GLY A 244 -18.81 6.96 0.69
C GLY A 244 -18.84 5.56 0.04
N LYS A 245 -20.03 4.98 -0.16
CA LYS A 245 -20.26 3.67 -0.82
C LYS A 245 -20.58 3.81 -2.30
N GLU A 246 -21.26 4.87 -2.71
CA GLU A 246 -21.62 5.12 -4.12
C GLU A 246 -20.43 5.53 -5.01
N GLY A 247 -19.31 5.96 -4.42
CA GLY A 247 -18.08 6.29 -5.16
C GLY A 247 -17.12 5.12 -5.41
N SER A 248 -17.57 3.86 -5.21
CA SER A 248 -16.75 2.64 -5.34
C SER A 248 -17.43 1.52 -6.15
N GLU A 249 -18.28 1.89 -7.11
CA GLU A 249 -18.71 1.02 -8.21
C GLU A 249 -18.07 1.44 -9.54
#